data_AF-A0A7S0H937-F1
#
_entry.id   AF-A0A7S0H937-F1
#
_cell.length_a   1.000
_cell.length_b   1.000
_cell.length_c   1.000
_cell.angle_alpha   90.00
_cell.angle_beta   90.00
_cell.angle_gamma   90.00
#
_symmetry.space_group_name_H-M   'P 1'
#
loop_
_entity.id
_entity.type
_entity.pdbx_description
1 polymer ?
#
loop_
_entity_poly.entity_id
_entity_poly.type
_entity_poly.pdbx_seq_one_letter_code
_entity_poly.pdbx_strand_id
1 'polypeptide(L)'
;GIVASENDFIQPDMPPDEWMLSVHCSEYYKAFVQGTLDDAMMRRTGFSQRPDHDSLVRRTKLEVAGTVLTARLALMHGIALHIGGGTHHAHTNWGAGYTCLNDMAIAARVMQREGRAERIMVVDCDVHQGDGTAEIFRNDPSVFTLSMHCGDNFPFGFTAKSLSYLGKDKSDLDIAIPMGTGDETYMRLLRRHLPQVIHKFKPDLLLYIGGIDVWEGD
;
A
#
# COMPACT_ATOMS: atom_id res chain seq x y z
N GLY A 1 24.44 9.11 8.09
CA GLY A 1 23.62 8.85 6.91
C GLY A 1 24.25 7.72 6.13
N ILE A 2 23.44 6.91 5.44
CA ILE A 2 23.96 5.95 4.46
C ILE A 2 24.36 6.78 3.23
N VAL A 3 25.61 6.64 2.78
CA VAL A 3 26.06 7.27 1.53
C VAL A 3 25.84 6.25 0.42
N ALA A 4 24.83 6.47 -0.41
CA ALA A 4 24.57 5.64 -1.58
C ALA A 4 25.57 5.96 -2.71
N SER A 5 25.97 4.92 -3.43
CA SER A 5 26.73 4.95 -4.67
C SER A 5 25.81 4.63 -5.86
N GLU A 6 26.28 4.84 -7.09
CA GLU A 6 25.49 4.50 -8.30
C GLU A 6 25.08 3.02 -8.34
N ASN A 7 25.89 2.12 -7.77
CA ASN A 7 25.60 0.68 -7.72
C ASN A 7 24.48 0.32 -6.73
N ASP A 8 24.07 1.24 -5.86
CA ASP A 8 22.96 1.03 -4.91
C ASP A 8 21.58 1.33 -5.55
N PHE A 9 21.57 1.86 -6.77
CA PHE A 9 20.34 2.12 -7.53
C PHE A 9 20.08 0.96 -8.50
N ILE A 10 18.98 0.24 -8.26
CA ILE A 10 18.59 -0.90 -9.09
C ILE A 10 17.28 -0.58 -9.80
N GLN A 11 17.24 -0.82 -11.11
CA GLN A 11 16.08 -0.55 -11.93
C GLN A 11 15.21 -1.81 -12.08
N PRO A 12 13.88 -1.71 -11.88
CA PRO A 12 12.97 -2.82 -12.14
C PRO A 12 12.64 -2.94 -13.64
N ASP A 13 12.42 -4.17 -14.08
CA ASP A 13 11.80 -4.47 -15.37
C ASP A 13 10.27 -4.40 -15.27
N MET A 14 9.59 -4.35 -16.42
CA MET A 14 8.12 -4.45 -16.45
C MET A 14 7.66 -5.79 -15.86
N PRO A 15 6.69 -5.79 -14.92
CA PRO A 15 6.25 -7.01 -14.27
C PRO A 15 5.29 -7.79 -15.18
N PRO A 16 5.22 -9.13 -15.01
CA PRO A 16 4.20 -9.94 -15.66
C PRO A 16 2.81 -9.66 -15.07
N ASP A 17 1.78 -9.81 -15.89
CA ASP A 17 0.38 -9.58 -15.50
C ASP A 17 -0.10 -10.47 -14.34
N GLU A 18 0.52 -11.65 -14.19
CA GLU A 18 0.21 -12.61 -13.13
C GLU A 18 0.45 -12.08 -11.71
N TRP A 19 1.32 -11.08 -11.56
CA TRP A 19 1.56 -10.41 -10.28
C TRP A 19 0.35 -9.58 -9.90
N MET A 20 -0.17 -8.76 -10.81
CA MET A 20 -1.36 -7.93 -10.57
C MET A 20 -2.59 -8.81 -10.35
N LEU A 21 -2.73 -9.89 -11.13
CA LEU A 21 -3.81 -10.88 -11.00
C LEU A 21 -3.69 -11.75 -9.73
N SER A 22 -2.62 -11.60 -8.93
CA SER A 22 -2.52 -12.24 -7.62
C SER A 22 -3.32 -11.54 -6.53
N VAL A 23 -3.72 -10.30 -6.79
CA VAL A 23 -4.41 -9.42 -5.84
C VAL A 23 -5.70 -8.88 -6.44
N HIS A 24 -5.61 -8.30 -7.64
CA HIS A 24 -6.76 -7.67 -8.27
C HIS A 24 -7.58 -8.67 -9.08
N CYS A 25 -8.90 -8.49 -9.08
CA CYS A 25 -9.76 -9.29 -9.94
C CYS A 25 -9.42 -9.02 -11.41
N SER A 26 -9.58 -10.07 -12.23
CA SER A 26 -9.23 -10.04 -13.64
C SER A 26 -10.01 -8.97 -14.41
N GLU A 27 -11.28 -8.77 -14.07
CA GLU A 27 -12.17 -7.80 -14.70
C GLU A 27 -11.66 -6.36 -14.49
N TYR A 28 -11.37 -5.99 -13.23
CA TYR A 28 -10.85 -4.67 -12.89
C TYR A 28 -9.48 -4.42 -13.54
N TYR A 29 -8.56 -5.38 -13.40
CA TYR A 29 -7.21 -5.24 -13.92
C TYR A 29 -7.19 -5.09 -15.45
N LYS A 30 -7.97 -5.92 -16.18
CA LYS A 30 -8.08 -5.81 -17.64
C LYS A 30 -8.70 -4.48 -18.05
N ALA A 31 -9.75 -4.04 -17.37
CA ALA A 31 -10.38 -2.76 -17.68
C ALA A 31 -9.43 -1.57 -17.44
N PHE A 32 -8.63 -1.63 -16.37
CA PHE A 32 -7.57 -0.65 -16.12
C PHE A 32 -6.53 -0.65 -17.23
N VAL A 33 -5.99 -1.81 -17.62
CA VAL A 33 -4.95 -1.92 -18.66
C VAL A 33 -5.47 -1.58 -20.06
N GLN A 34 -6.76 -1.73 -20.32
CA GLN A 34 -7.38 -1.45 -21.62
C GLN A 34 -7.98 -0.05 -21.73
N GLY A 35 -8.03 0.71 -20.63
CA GLY A 35 -8.61 2.06 -20.61
C GLY A 35 -10.14 2.05 -20.73
N THR A 36 -10.78 0.98 -20.24
CA THR A 36 -12.22 0.76 -20.33
C THR A 36 -12.93 0.88 -18.97
N LEU A 37 -12.23 1.35 -17.94
CA LEU A 37 -12.85 1.78 -16.69
C LEU A 37 -13.86 2.90 -16.96
N ASP A 38 -15.04 2.81 -16.32
CA ASP A 38 -16.02 3.88 -16.42
C ASP A 38 -15.54 5.18 -15.74
N ASP A 39 -16.19 6.30 -16.10
CA ASP A 39 -15.79 7.61 -15.57
C ASP A 39 -15.92 7.72 -14.05
N ALA A 40 -16.83 6.96 -13.43
CA ALA A 40 -17.00 6.97 -11.98
C ALA A 40 -15.79 6.32 -11.29
N MET A 41 -15.32 5.20 -11.83
CA MET A 41 -14.13 4.50 -11.38
C MET A 41 -12.88 5.37 -11.60
N MET A 42 -12.72 5.97 -12.78
CA MET A 42 -11.59 6.86 -13.07
C MET A 42 -11.58 8.11 -12.18
N ARG A 43 -12.75 8.65 -11.81
CA ARG A 43 -12.82 9.72 -10.80
C ARG A 43 -12.41 9.23 -9.42
N ARG A 44 -12.78 8.00 -9.05
CA ARG A 44 -12.44 7.40 -7.75
C ARG A 44 -10.93 7.27 -7.58
N THR A 45 -10.20 6.90 -8.63
CA THR A 45 -8.72 6.82 -8.59
C THR A 45 -8.05 8.19 -8.50
N GLY A 46 -8.74 9.29 -8.82
CA GLY A 46 -8.14 10.63 -8.87
C GLY A 46 -7.34 10.92 -10.15
N PHE A 47 -7.38 10.02 -11.14
CA PHE A 47 -6.68 10.17 -12.43
C PHE A 47 -7.59 10.50 -13.61
N SER A 48 -8.85 10.88 -13.37
CA SER A 48 -9.80 11.27 -14.43
C SER A 48 -9.32 12.42 -15.34
N GLN A 49 -8.34 13.22 -14.91
CA GLN A 49 -7.79 14.36 -15.65
C GLN A 49 -6.28 14.25 -15.93
N ARG A 50 -5.66 13.07 -15.77
CA ARG A 50 -4.20 12.86 -15.80
C ARG A 50 -3.85 11.66 -16.69
N PRO A 51 -2.54 11.50 -17.02
CA PRO A 51 -1.92 11.70 -18.34
C PRO A 51 -2.50 10.76 -19.43
N ASP A 52 -1.80 10.56 -20.55
CA ASP A 52 -2.14 9.49 -21.49
C ASP A 52 -2.27 8.14 -20.75
N HIS A 53 -3.28 7.37 -21.14
CA HIS A 53 -3.67 6.14 -20.47
C HIS A 53 -2.53 5.10 -20.43
N ASP A 54 -1.78 4.96 -21.53
CA ASP A 54 -0.64 4.05 -21.62
C ASP A 54 0.48 4.41 -20.62
N SER A 55 0.79 5.69 -20.44
CA SER A 55 1.77 6.13 -19.43
C SER A 55 1.30 5.89 -18.01
N LEU A 56 0.00 6.07 -17.72
CA LEU A 56 -0.56 5.73 -16.42
C LEU A 56 -0.40 4.23 -16.12
N VAL A 57 -0.78 3.37 -17.07
CA VAL A 57 -0.63 1.92 -16.94
C VAL A 57 0.84 1.54 -16.75
N ARG A 58 1.73 2.07 -17.60
CA ARG A 58 3.16 1.79 -17.53
C ARG A 58 3.76 2.21 -16.18
N ARG A 59 3.50 3.45 -15.73
CA ARG A 59 3.99 3.95 -14.45
C ARG A 59 3.50 3.07 -13.30
N THR A 60 2.21 2.75 -13.27
CA THR A 60 1.61 1.94 -12.19
C THR A 60 2.20 0.54 -12.15
N LYS A 61 2.48 -0.08 -13.31
CA LYS A 61 3.16 -1.38 -13.35
C LYS A 61 4.62 -1.30 -12.91
N LEU A 62 5.36 -0.26 -13.29
CA LEU A 62 6.75 -0.09 -12.85
C LEU A 62 6.86 0.19 -11.34
N GLU A 63 5.89 0.89 -10.78
CA GLU A 63 5.76 1.08 -9.32
C GLU A 63 5.63 -0.27 -8.60
N VAL A 64 4.71 -1.13 -9.04
CA VAL A 64 4.57 -2.50 -8.53
C VAL A 64 5.88 -3.28 -8.64
N ALA A 65 6.56 -3.21 -9.79
CA ALA A 65 7.82 -3.91 -9.98
C ALA A 65 8.95 -3.39 -9.08
N GLY A 66 9.00 -2.08 -8.84
CA GLY A 66 9.94 -1.45 -7.89
C GLY A 66 9.72 -1.97 -6.47
N THR A 67 8.47 -2.08 -6.03
CA THR A 67 8.14 -2.58 -4.68
C THR A 67 8.45 -4.07 -4.53
N VAL A 68 8.16 -4.90 -5.55
CA VAL A 68 8.56 -6.32 -5.56
C VAL A 68 10.08 -6.49 -5.52
N LEU A 69 10.81 -5.73 -6.35
CA LEU A 69 12.27 -5.74 -6.36
C LEU A 69 12.83 -5.35 -4.98
N THR A 70 12.25 -4.31 -4.37
CA THR A 70 12.63 -3.85 -3.03
C THR A 70 12.42 -4.93 -1.98
N ALA A 71 11.30 -5.66 -2.02
CA ALA A 71 11.07 -6.79 -1.13
C ALA A 71 12.13 -7.89 -1.30
N ARG A 72 12.49 -8.24 -2.53
CA ARG A 72 13.58 -9.21 -2.81
C ARG A 72 14.92 -8.73 -2.27
N LEU A 73 15.27 -7.46 -2.49
CA LEU A 73 16.52 -6.87 -2.03
C LEU A 73 16.57 -6.78 -0.50
N ALA A 74 15.47 -6.41 0.15
CA ALA A 74 15.38 -6.36 1.61
C ALA A 74 15.62 -7.74 2.24
N LEU A 75 15.11 -8.82 1.64
CA LEU A 75 15.39 -10.18 2.11
C LEU A 75 16.86 -10.60 1.92
N MET A 76 17.56 -10.05 0.93
CA MET A 76 18.98 -10.35 0.68
C MET A 76 19.93 -9.49 1.51
N HIS A 77 19.60 -8.21 1.71
CA HIS A 77 20.49 -7.20 2.28
C HIS A 77 20.04 -6.71 3.67
N GLY A 78 18.87 -7.12 4.14
CA GLY A 78 18.25 -6.71 5.40
C GLY A 78 17.35 -5.48 5.26
N ILE A 79 17.67 -4.55 4.37
CA ILE A 79 16.87 -3.34 4.09
C ILE A 79 17.02 -2.91 2.63
N ALA A 80 15.93 -2.41 2.05
CA ALA A 80 15.92 -1.74 0.75
C ALA A 80 14.82 -0.66 0.76
N LEU A 81 14.91 0.30 -0.16
CA LEU A 81 13.99 1.43 -0.22
C LEU A 81 13.50 1.67 -1.65
N HIS A 82 12.21 1.92 -1.79
CA HIS A 82 11.59 2.39 -3.04
C HIS A 82 10.64 3.55 -2.74
N ILE A 83 11.02 4.74 -3.19
CA ILE A 83 10.27 5.97 -2.97
C ILE A 83 9.05 6.12 -3.89
N GLY A 84 8.97 5.29 -4.94
CA GLY A 84 7.90 5.38 -5.94
C GLY A 84 6.65 4.60 -5.57
N GLY A 85 6.70 3.73 -4.56
CA GLY A 85 5.62 2.83 -4.15
C GLY A 85 4.95 3.25 -2.84
N GLY A 86 4.28 2.29 -2.19
CA GLY A 86 3.52 2.55 -0.96
C GLY A 86 2.04 2.79 -1.19
N THR A 87 1.51 2.31 -2.32
CA THR A 87 0.14 2.59 -2.72
C THR A 87 -0.83 1.61 -2.06
N HIS A 88 -1.63 2.15 -1.14
CA HIS A 88 -2.41 1.37 -0.17
C HIS A 88 -3.94 1.44 -0.35
N HIS A 89 -4.44 2.28 -1.28
CA HIS A 89 -5.88 2.56 -1.42
C HIS A 89 -6.59 1.76 -2.51
N ALA A 90 -5.89 1.03 -3.39
CA ALA A 90 -6.58 0.13 -4.31
C ALA A 90 -7.01 -1.13 -3.57
N HIS A 91 -8.27 -1.50 -3.79
CA HIS A 91 -8.90 -2.71 -3.31
C HIS A 91 -8.83 -3.80 -4.36
N THR A 92 -9.39 -4.96 -4.05
CA THR A 92 -9.40 -6.13 -4.95
C THR A 92 -9.99 -5.80 -6.33
N ASN A 93 -11.02 -4.96 -6.43
CA ASN A 93 -11.74 -4.69 -7.69
C ASN A 93 -12.02 -3.21 -7.99
N TRP A 94 -11.34 -2.27 -7.32
CA TRP A 94 -11.38 -0.85 -7.67
C TRP A 94 -10.13 -0.10 -7.20
N GLY A 95 -9.83 1.03 -7.84
CA GLY A 95 -8.82 1.98 -7.38
C GLY A 95 -9.44 3.13 -6.60
N ALA A 96 -8.66 3.77 -5.73
CA ALA A 96 -9.06 4.91 -4.93
C ALA A 96 -7.83 5.74 -4.52
N GLY A 97 -8.03 7.01 -4.14
CA GLY A 97 -6.99 7.80 -3.45
C GLY A 97 -5.63 7.83 -4.16
N TYR A 98 -5.61 8.15 -5.46
CA TYR A 98 -4.39 8.14 -6.28
C TYR A 98 -3.70 6.79 -6.42
N THR A 99 -4.40 5.70 -6.09
CA THR A 99 -3.92 4.33 -6.22
C THR A 99 -4.77 3.55 -7.23
N CYS A 100 -4.14 3.05 -8.29
CA CYS A 100 -4.78 2.18 -9.29
C CYS A 100 -4.53 0.69 -9.02
N LEU A 101 -3.33 0.31 -8.57
CA LEU A 101 -2.95 -1.04 -8.18
C LEU A 101 -2.31 -0.97 -6.79
N ASN A 102 -2.49 -1.99 -5.96
CA ASN A 102 -1.95 -2.03 -4.60
C ASN A 102 -0.59 -2.73 -4.62
N ASP A 103 0.49 -1.96 -4.71
CA ASP A 103 1.83 -2.48 -4.87
C ASP A 103 2.32 -3.28 -3.65
N MET A 104 1.92 -2.88 -2.45
CA MET A 104 2.25 -3.56 -1.19
C MET A 104 1.62 -4.94 -1.11
N ALA A 105 0.33 -5.05 -1.46
CA ALA A 105 -0.35 -6.32 -1.51
C ALA A 105 0.22 -7.24 -2.59
N ILE A 106 0.54 -6.69 -3.77
CA ILE A 106 1.13 -7.47 -4.87
C ILE A 106 2.51 -7.98 -4.45
N ALA A 107 3.36 -7.13 -3.87
CA ALA A 107 4.68 -7.53 -3.38
C ALA A 107 4.59 -8.64 -2.33
N ALA A 108 3.64 -8.54 -1.40
CA ALA A 108 3.40 -9.60 -0.42
C ALA A 108 3.06 -10.95 -1.11
N ARG A 109 2.13 -10.94 -2.07
CA ARG A 109 1.74 -12.16 -2.81
C ARG A 109 2.87 -12.73 -3.66
N VAL A 110 3.69 -11.89 -4.29
CA VAL A 110 4.83 -12.36 -5.07
C VAL A 110 5.87 -13.01 -4.15
N MET A 111 6.18 -12.43 -2.99
CA MET A 111 7.13 -13.02 -2.05
C MET A 111 6.66 -14.37 -1.50
N GLN A 112 5.36 -14.51 -1.23
CA GLN A 112 4.75 -15.78 -0.84
C GLN A 112 4.80 -16.83 -1.96
N ARG A 113 4.44 -16.46 -3.19
CA ARG A 113 4.47 -17.36 -4.35
C ARG A 113 5.88 -17.83 -4.69
N GLU A 114 6.89 -16.99 -4.48
CA GLU A 114 8.29 -17.35 -4.66
C GLU A 114 8.87 -18.18 -3.51
N GLY A 115 8.09 -18.45 -2.46
CA GLY A 115 8.56 -19.17 -1.27
C GLY A 115 9.63 -18.41 -0.48
N ARG A 116 9.65 -17.08 -0.59
CA ARG A 116 10.66 -16.21 0.05
C ARG A 116 10.25 -15.71 1.42
N ALA A 117 8.95 -15.58 1.66
CA ALA A 117 8.36 -15.19 2.95
C ALA A 117 6.96 -15.79 3.05
N GLU A 118 6.60 -16.38 4.20
CA GLU A 118 5.27 -16.95 4.41
C GLU A 118 4.38 -15.97 5.17
N ARG A 119 4.91 -15.38 6.24
CA ARG A 119 4.24 -14.38 7.07
C ARG A 119 4.75 -12.98 6.75
N ILE A 120 3.89 -12.12 6.25
CA ILE A 120 4.26 -10.76 5.83
C ILE A 120 3.53 -9.75 6.71
N MET A 121 4.23 -8.73 7.20
CA MET A 121 3.61 -7.62 7.92
C MET A 121 3.67 -6.37 7.07
N VAL A 122 2.53 -5.72 6.84
CA VAL A 122 2.45 -4.37 6.28
C VAL A 122 2.27 -3.40 7.43
N VAL A 123 3.21 -2.47 7.59
CA VAL A 123 3.18 -1.39 8.58
C VAL A 123 2.96 -0.09 7.84
N ASP A 124 1.80 0.50 8.06
CA ASP A 124 1.35 1.70 7.39
C ASP A 124 1.34 2.88 8.37
N CYS A 125 2.16 3.88 8.06
CA CYS A 125 2.31 5.12 8.80
C CYS A 125 1.98 6.35 7.95
N ASP A 126 1.30 6.15 6.81
CA ASP A 126 0.63 7.22 6.06
C ASP A 126 -0.48 7.88 6.91
N VAL A 127 -0.79 9.15 6.65
CA VAL A 127 -1.81 9.88 7.42
C VAL A 127 -3.22 9.31 7.17
N HIS A 128 -3.43 8.64 6.03
CA HIS A 128 -4.65 7.97 5.65
C HIS A 128 -4.65 6.49 6.05
N GLN A 129 -5.83 5.94 6.31
CA GLN A 129 -5.94 4.51 6.54
C GLN A 129 -5.60 3.73 5.26
N GLY A 130 -4.74 2.71 5.36
CA GLY A 130 -4.46 1.73 4.31
C GLY A 130 -5.61 0.76 4.04
N ASP A 131 -6.77 1.30 3.68
CA ASP A 131 -8.05 0.62 3.54
C ASP A 131 -8.06 -0.47 2.46
N GLY A 132 -7.42 -0.21 1.31
CA GLY A 132 -7.27 -1.18 0.23
C GLY A 132 -6.48 -2.41 0.67
N THR A 133 -5.34 -2.18 1.33
CA THR A 133 -4.51 -3.26 1.88
C THR A 133 -5.26 -4.07 2.95
N ALA A 134 -6.00 -3.38 3.83
CA ALA A 134 -6.83 -4.03 4.83
C ALA A 134 -7.94 -4.89 4.20
N GLU A 135 -8.60 -4.42 3.15
CA GLU A 135 -9.64 -5.19 2.45
C GLU A 135 -9.07 -6.47 1.82
N ILE A 136 -7.97 -6.33 1.08
CA ILE A 136 -7.33 -7.44 0.35
C ILE A 136 -6.93 -8.58 1.29
N PHE A 137 -6.49 -8.27 2.52
CA PHE A 137 -6.00 -9.27 3.48
C PHE A 137 -6.95 -9.58 4.64
N ARG A 138 -8.16 -9.02 4.68
CA ARG A 138 -9.13 -9.15 5.80
C ARG A 138 -9.30 -10.58 6.36
N ASN A 139 -9.23 -11.59 5.51
CA ASN A 139 -9.43 -12.99 5.89
C ASN A 139 -8.19 -13.87 5.67
N ASP A 140 -7.01 -13.25 5.59
CA ASP A 140 -5.75 -13.95 5.35
C ASP A 140 -4.79 -13.82 6.53
N PRO A 141 -4.68 -14.84 7.40
CA PRO A 141 -3.79 -14.80 8.55
C PRO A 141 -2.29 -14.85 8.19
N SER A 142 -1.93 -15.06 6.92
CA SER A 142 -0.54 -15.02 6.47
C SER A 142 -0.02 -13.59 6.26
N VAL A 143 -0.89 -12.58 6.25
CA VAL A 143 -0.51 -11.17 6.16
C VAL A 143 -1.12 -10.39 7.30
N PHE A 144 -0.29 -9.69 8.07
CA PHE A 144 -0.74 -8.81 9.14
C PHE A 144 -0.67 -7.35 8.70
N THR A 145 -1.75 -6.62 8.84
CA THR A 145 -1.84 -5.20 8.49
C THR A 145 -1.92 -4.35 9.77
N LEU A 146 -1.01 -3.39 9.90
CA LEU A 146 -1.05 -2.35 10.92
C LEU A 146 -1.20 -1.01 10.22
N SER A 147 -2.17 -0.20 10.61
CA SER A 147 -2.30 1.18 10.15
C SER A 147 -2.36 2.15 11.33
N MET A 148 -1.51 3.17 11.29
CA MET A 148 -1.51 4.26 12.27
C MET A 148 -1.74 5.59 11.54
N HIS A 149 -3.00 6.00 11.50
CA HIS A 149 -3.51 7.07 10.64
C HIS A 149 -4.28 8.11 11.46
N CYS A 150 -4.52 9.28 10.88
CA CYS A 150 -5.35 10.30 11.50
C CYS A 150 -6.82 9.81 11.55
N GLY A 151 -7.37 9.65 12.74
CA GLY A 151 -8.74 9.14 12.94
C GLY A 151 -9.84 10.10 12.47
N ASP A 152 -9.47 11.38 12.28
CA ASP A 152 -10.34 12.42 11.75
C ASP A 152 -10.21 12.60 10.22
N ASN A 153 -9.15 12.02 9.61
CA ASN A 153 -8.93 12.08 8.17
C ASN A 153 -9.83 11.10 7.43
N PHE A 154 -9.77 11.25 6.10
CA PHE A 154 -10.46 10.49 5.08
C PHE A 154 -10.93 9.08 5.50
N PRO A 155 -12.17 8.71 5.14
CA PRO A 155 -13.01 9.39 4.14
C PRO A 155 -14.23 10.11 4.74
N PHE A 156 -14.08 11.40 5.04
CA PHE A 156 -15.22 12.32 5.14
C PHE A 156 -15.18 13.31 3.96
N GLY A 157 -16.20 13.24 3.08
CA GLY A 157 -16.30 14.09 1.89
C GLY A 157 -17.47 13.75 0.96
N PHE A 158 -18.03 12.54 1.06
CA PHE A 158 -19.30 12.19 0.43
C PHE A 158 -20.28 11.75 1.52
N THR A 159 -21.54 12.16 1.41
CA THR A 159 -22.59 11.91 2.41
C THR A 159 -22.55 10.48 2.94
N ALA A 160 -22.78 10.28 4.25
CA ALA A 160 -22.76 8.98 4.95
C ALA A 160 -23.68 7.89 4.35
N LYS A 161 -24.50 8.23 3.35
CA LYS A 161 -25.39 7.33 2.61
C LYS A 161 -24.81 6.83 1.29
N SER A 162 -23.75 7.46 0.78
CA SER A 162 -23.15 7.20 -0.55
C SER A 162 -22.05 6.14 -0.54
N LEU A 163 -21.54 5.74 0.63
CA LEU A 163 -20.31 4.93 0.75
C LEU A 163 -20.45 3.87 1.83
N SER A 164 -21.38 2.92 1.64
CA SER A 164 -21.59 1.77 2.54
C SER A 164 -20.38 0.82 2.70
N TYR A 165 -19.21 1.18 2.17
CA TYR A 165 -17.94 0.45 2.21
C TYR A 165 -16.87 1.14 3.06
N LEU A 166 -16.88 2.47 3.15
CA LEU A 166 -15.81 3.21 3.80
C LEU A 166 -15.96 3.16 5.33
N GLY A 167 -14.88 2.74 6.02
CA GLY A 167 -14.86 2.45 7.46
C GLY A 167 -15.24 1.01 7.85
N LYS A 168 -15.45 0.10 6.89
CA LYS A 168 -15.63 -1.34 7.15
C LYS A 168 -14.35 -2.15 7.00
N ASP A 169 -13.41 -1.66 6.20
CA ASP A 169 -12.11 -2.29 6.02
C ASP A 169 -11.29 -1.99 7.27
N LYS A 170 -10.98 -3.04 8.02
CA LYS A 170 -10.24 -2.97 9.26
C LYS A 170 -8.92 -3.68 9.05
N SER A 171 -7.84 -3.01 9.41
CA SER A 171 -6.56 -3.69 9.55
C SER A 171 -6.63 -4.67 10.73
N ASP A 172 -5.63 -5.54 10.85
CA ASP A 172 -5.48 -6.37 12.06
C ASP A 172 -5.23 -5.51 13.30
N LEU A 173 -4.58 -4.35 13.12
CA LEU A 173 -4.48 -3.30 14.11
C LEU A 173 -4.59 -1.91 13.47
N ASP A 174 -5.70 -1.22 13.73
CA ASP A 174 -5.88 0.20 13.47
C ASP A 174 -5.58 1.02 14.74
N ILE A 175 -4.71 2.02 14.62
CA ILE A 175 -4.39 2.99 15.68
C ILE A 175 -4.81 4.37 15.18
N ALA A 176 -6.01 4.78 15.57
CA ALA A 176 -6.52 6.11 15.26
C ALA A 176 -5.76 7.19 16.07
N ILE A 177 -5.14 8.12 15.34
CA ILE A 177 -4.38 9.24 15.87
C ILE A 177 -5.22 10.51 15.79
N PRO A 178 -5.41 11.27 16.90
CA PRO A 178 -6.10 12.56 16.83
C PRO A 178 -5.37 13.56 15.92
N MET A 179 -6.12 14.38 15.18
CA MET A 179 -5.55 15.47 14.39
C MET A 179 -4.69 16.40 15.26
N GLY A 180 -3.55 16.87 14.71
CA GLY A 180 -2.60 17.74 15.42
C GLY A 180 -1.71 17.02 16.44
N THR A 181 -1.68 15.68 16.42
CA THR A 181 -0.74 14.90 17.25
C THR A 181 0.70 15.19 16.85
N GLY A 182 1.51 15.68 17.79
CA GLY A 182 2.95 15.89 17.58
C GLY A 182 3.81 14.63 17.79
N ASP A 183 5.07 14.72 17.37
CA ASP A 183 6.07 13.65 17.31
C ASP A 183 6.16 12.79 18.57
N GLU A 184 6.18 13.41 19.76
CA GLU A 184 6.36 12.66 21.02
C GLU A 184 5.23 11.65 21.23
N THR A 185 3.98 12.07 20.98
CA THR A 185 2.81 11.21 21.14
C THR A 185 2.73 10.18 20.03
N TYR A 186 3.00 10.57 18.78
CA TYR A 186 3.06 9.66 17.65
C TYR A 186 4.09 8.53 17.89
N MET A 187 5.32 8.90 18.24
CA MET A 187 6.40 7.95 18.51
C MET A 187 6.16 7.09 19.74
N ARG A 188 5.49 7.62 20.77
CA ARG A 188 5.08 6.83 21.94
C ARG A 188 4.09 5.73 21.57
N LEU A 189 3.13 6.02 20.70
CA LEU A 189 2.17 5.04 20.20
C LEU A 189 2.86 3.98 19.33
N LEU A 190 3.69 4.40 18.37
CA LEU A 190 4.43 3.47 17.53
C LEU A 190 5.32 2.51 18.35
N ARG A 191 6.10 3.06 19.30
CA ARG A 191 6.96 2.27 20.20
C ARG A 191 6.19 1.35 21.13
N ARG A 192 4.95 1.69 21.47
CA ARG A 192 4.07 0.84 22.29
C ARG A 192 3.54 -0.35 21.51
N HIS A 193 3.08 -0.13 20.28
CA HIS A 193 2.31 -1.13 19.55
C HIS A 193 3.16 -2.00 18.62
N LEU A 194 4.09 -1.39 17.86
CA LEU A 194 4.83 -2.10 16.81
C LEU A 194 5.66 -3.29 17.33
N PRO A 195 6.45 -3.16 18.42
CA PRO A 195 7.22 -4.30 18.93
C PRO A 195 6.34 -5.47 19.40
N GLN A 196 5.14 -5.18 19.92
CA GLN A 196 4.21 -6.19 20.42
C GLN A 196 3.64 -7.03 19.27
N VAL A 197 3.20 -6.38 18.19
CA VAL A 197 2.66 -7.10 17.02
C VAL A 197 3.75 -7.85 16.27
N ILE A 198 4.97 -7.30 16.14
CA ILE A 198 6.11 -8.01 15.54
C ILE A 198 6.42 -9.27 16.36
N HIS A 199 6.48 -9.17 17.69
CA HIS A 199 6.76 -10.31 18.56
C HIS A 199 5.69 -11.40 18.47
N LYS A 200 4.41 -11.01 18.35
CA LYS A 200 3.27 -11.94 18.26
C LYS A 200 3.17 -12.61 16.89
N PHE A 201 3.25 -11.83 15.81
CA PHE A 201 3.06 -12.30 14.44
C PHE A 201 4.33 -12.95 13.85
N LYS A 202 5.50 -12.49 14.25
CA LYS A 202 6.83 -12.96 13.79
C LYS A 202 6.91 -12.97 12.25
N PRO A 203 6.80 -11.81 11.59
CA PRO A 203 6.87 -11.75 10.13
C PRO A 203 8.25 -12.19 9.63
N ASP A 204 8.27 -12.85 8.47
CA ASP A 204 9.48 -13.17 7.72
C ASP A 204 9.92 -11.95 6.88
N LEU A 205 8.97 -11.08 6.53
CA LEU A 205 9.18 -9.82 5.81
C LEU A 205 8.25 -8.71 6.36
N LEU A 206 8.80 -7.52 6.55
CA LEU A 206 8.04 -6.32 6.91
C LEU A 206 8.10 -5.32 5.74
N LEU A 207 6.94 -4.96 5.20
CA LEU A 207 6.75 -3.91 4.22
C LEU A 207 6.31 -2.64 4.95
N TYR A 208 7.07 -1.56 4.84
CA TYR A 208 6.82 -0.32 5.56
C TYR A 208 6.41 0.79 4.59
N ILE A 209 5.25 1.40 4.85
CA ILE A 209 4.75 2.58 4.14
C ILE A 209 4.98 3.79 5.04
N GLY A 210 5.86 4.69 4.62
CA GLY A 210 6.17 5.93 5.31
C GLY A 210 5.68 7.13 4.50
N GLY A 211 4.36 7.28 4.37
CA GLY A 211 3.74 8.45 3.74
C GLY A 211 4.28 9.74 4.39
N ILE A 212 4.53 10.76 3.56
CA ILE A 212 5.11 12.04 4.04
C ILE A 212 4.02 13.06 4.40
N ASP A 213 2.77 12.75 4.13
CA ASP A 213 1.56 13.54 4.42
C ASP A 213 1.22 13.60 5.92
N VAL A 214 1.94 12.85 6.76
CA VAL A 214 1.95 13.03 8.22
C VAL A 214 2.71 14.29 8.67
N TRP A 215 3.45 14.94 7.77
CA TRP A 215 4.21 16.14 8.09
C TRP A 215 3.28 17.33 8.33
N GLU A 216 3.59 18.16 9.33
CA GLU A 216 2.74 19.28 9.77
C GLU A 216 2.42 20.34 8.69
N GLY A 217 3.17 20.34 7.58
CA GLY A 217 3.06 21.31 6.49
C GLY A 217 2.43 20.76 5.20
N ASP A 218 1.93 19.53 5.21
CA ASP A 218 1.08 18.98 4.13
C ASP A 218 -0.32 19.61 4.13
#